data_AF-A0A6N2N2A5-F1
#
_entry.id   AF-A0A6N2N2A5-F1
#
_cell.length_a   1.000
_cell.length_b   1.000
_cell.length_c   1.000
_cell.angle_alpha   90.00
_cell.angle_beta   90.00
_cell.angle_gamma   90.00
#
_symmetry.space_group_name_H-M   'P 1'
#
loop_
_entity.id
_entity.type
_entity.pdbx_description
1 polymer ?
#
loop_
_entity_poly.entity_id
_entity_poly.type
_entity_poly.pdbx_seq_one_letter_code
_entity_poly.pdbx_strand_id
1 'polypeptide(L)'
;MWLAKEEPSMAEQVIDLISAVKELHGLSCQELNKLLRDSENFTIRSHSEKGSTIKIDVEKLAGFLPLHLIAVLMSSDRDESLLRYLLCGIRLLHSLCDLAPRNSKLEQVLLDDVKVSEQLLDLVFYLLIVLSGYRQENHISCSLLLVHSALVASSLHLLSGCISLQWQDLVQVLLAHPKVDIFMDAAFGAVHVAIRFLQVKLSDQYTGLHVKSPTAEQIVNYICQQCEASLQILLSLCQQKVFRERLLRNKELCGRGGVLSLAQAILNLNVTPPFVDSFTVVAAISRLKAKVLSILLHLCEAESISYLDEVASSPGSLDLAKSVVLEILELLKAALSKDPNYLSPCSDKTFPMGLLRLNAMRLADIFSDDSNFRSFITTCFTKVMTAIFSLPHGVFLSIWCSSEFPPREEDATLEYDTFAAAGWFLDTFAAANLSNAINLEITLLPSNMPQAMYAHQRTSLFVKLIANLHCFVPNICEEQERNLFLHKFLECMRMDPSKSLPGFSFTSGAQRAVTVCRNLRSLLSHAESLIPNFLNEDDVQLLRVFFNQLQSLINPADFEENKVQEIKSERSVSLDKFSRLSIDEHLQLKAPGHPHHL
;
A
#
# COMPACT_ATOMS: atom_id res chain seq x y z
N MET A 1 4.28 50.56 65.58
CA MET A 1 3.32 49.48 65.31
C MET A 1 2.48 49.87 64.12
N TRP A 2 2.96 49.55 62.92
CA TRP A 2 2.23 49.66 61.66
C TRP A 2 2.29 48.27 61.03
N LEU A 3 1.12 47.64 60.92
CA LEU A 3 0.94 46.30 60.37
C LEU A 3 1.25 46.33 58.88
N ALA A 4 2.28 45.58 58.48
CA ALA A 4 2.51 45.22 57.09
C ALA A 4 1.33 44.35 56.63
N LYS A 5 0.64 44.79 55.58
CA LYS A 5 -0.24 43.93 54.79
C LYS A 5 0.64 42.92 54.08
N GLU A 6 0.59 41.67 54.51
CA GLU A 6 1.07 40.53 53.73
C GLU A 6 0.35 40.54 52.38
N GLU A 7 1.13 40.63 51.30
CA GLU A 7 0.66 40.29 49.96
C GLU A 7 0.23 38.82 49.95
N PRO A 8 -0.90 38.47 49.32
CA PRO A 8 -1.33 37.09 49.27
C PRO A 8 -0.31 36.28 48.46
N SER A 9 0.24 35.25 49.10
CA SER A 9 1.12 34.26 48.51
C SER A 9 0.57 33.77 47.17
N MET A 10 1.44 33.72 46.16
CA MET A 10 1.22 33.07 44.86
C MET A 10 0.67 31.66 45.05
N ALA A 11 -0.66 31.53 45.09
CA ALA A 11 -1.31 30.24 44.95
C ALA A 11 -0.90 29.67 43.59
N GLU A 12 -0.39 28.44 43.56
CA GLU A 12 -0.06 27.71 42.34
C GLU A 12 -1.25 27.83 41.36
N GLN A 13 -1.07 28.62 40.30
CA GLN A 13 -2.09 28.75 39.26
C GLN A 13 -2.19 27.39 38.57
N VAL A 14 -3.24 26.64 38.90
CA VAL A 14 -3.63 25.41 38.22
C VAL A 14 -3.93 25.79 36.77
N ILE A 15 -3.19 25.20 35.82
CA ILE A 15 -3.40 25.46 34.41
C ILE A 15 -4.67 24.75 33.97
N ASP A 16 -5.60 25.50 33.39
CA ASP A 16 -6.74 24.93 32.69
C ASP A 16 -6.27 24.38 31.32
N LEU A 17 -5.80 23.14 31.32
CA LEU A 17 -5.30 22.44 30.13
C LEU A 17 -6.38 22.26 29.06
N ILE A 18 -7.66 22.16 29.45
CA ILE A 18 -8.76 22.00 28.49
C ILE A 18 -8.91 23.29 27.68
N SER A 19 -9.00 24.43 28.36
CA SER A 19 -9.08 25.72 27.68
C SER A 19 -7.79 26.03 26.91
N ALA A 20 -6.63 25.73 27.46
CA ALA A 20 -5.35 25.96 26.79
C ALA A 20 -5.24 25.19 25.46
N VAL A 21 -5.61 23.90 25.44
CA VAL A 21 -5.63 23.10 24.20
C VAL A 21 -6.61 23.69 23.20
N LYS A 22 -7.83 24.02 23.62
CA LYS A 22 -8.87 24.60 22.75
C LYS A 22 -8.44 25.91 22.07
N GLU A 23 -7.72 26.76 22.79
CA GLU A 23 -7.29 28.06 22.26
C GLU A 23 -6.03 27.97 21.39
N LEU A 24 -5.10 27.06 21.70
CA LEU A 24 -3.78 27.04 21.05
C LEU A 24 -3.62 26.01 19.94
N HIS A 25 -4.47 24.97 19.86
CA HIS A 25 -4.29 23.91 18.86
C HIS A 25 -4.37 24.38 17.40
N GLY A 26 -5.02 25.52 17.16
CA GLY A 26 -5.15 26.14 15.85
C GLY A 26 -3.90 26.92 15.41
N LEU A 27 -2.90 27.09 16.27
CA LEU A 27 -1.71 27.90 15.99
C LEU A 27 -0.55 27.03 15.52
N SER A 28 0.01 27.38 14.37
CA SER A 28 1.21 26.75 13.81
C SER A 28 2.46 27.05 14.65
N CYS A 29 3.54 26.30 14.46
CA CYS A 29 4.81 26.56 15.15
C CYS A 29 5.33 27.98 14.91
N GLN A 30 5.09 28.55 13.72
CA GLN A 30 5.50 29.91 13.36
C GLN A 30 4.67 30.97 14.10
N GLU A 31 3.36 30.77 14.19
CA GLU A 31 2.46 31.67 14.91
C GLU A 31 2.71 31.62 16.42
N LEU A 32 2.90 30.42 16.99
CA LEU A 32 3.30 30.25 18.38
C LEU A 32 4.63 30.94 18.68
N ASN A 33 5.64 30.76 17.84
CA ASN A 33 6.94 31.44 18.00
C ASN A 33 6.79 32.97 18.01
N LYS A 34 5.93 33.52 17.14
CA LYS A 34 5.67 34.96 17.09
C LYS A 34 5.04 35.45 18.39
N LEU A 35 3.98 34.78 18.87
CA LEU A 35 3.31 35.13 20.12
C LEU A 35 4.24 35.02 21.33
N LEU A 36 5.13 34.03 21.35
CA LEU A 36 6.08 33.84 22.44
C LEU A 36 7.18 34.91 22.46
N ARG A 37 7.65 35.37 21.31
CA ARG A 37 8.61 36.50 21.21
C ARG A 37 8.03 37.80 21.74
N ASP A 38 6.73 38.00 21.53
CA ASP A 38 6.01 39.19 21.98
C ASP A 38 5.53 39.06 23.44
N SER A 39 5.76 37.91 24.09
CA SER A 39 5.29 37.61 25.45
C SER A 39 6.30 37.95 26.53
N GLU A 40 5.80 38.47 27.66
CA GLU A 40 6.55 38.52 28.90
C GLU A 40 6.42 37.17 29.62
N ASN A 41 7.54 36.56 30.01
CA ASN A 41 7.62 35.33 30.79
C ASN A 41 7.03 34.06 30.15
N PHE A 42 7.06 33.92 28.82
CA PHE A 42 6.62 32.70 28.12
C PHE A 42 5.11 32.41 28.32
N THR A 43 4.32 33.47 28.53
CA THR A 43 2.87 33.38 28.75
C THR A 43 2.08 33.97 27.58
N ILE A 44 1.19 33.18 26.99
CA ILE A 44 0.29 33.64 25.92
C ILE A 44 -1.03 34.10 26.56
N ARG A 45 -1.51 35.28 26.17
CA ARG A 45 -2.83 35.79 26.56
C ARG A 45 -3.84 35.48 25.45
N SER A 46 -4.73 34.51 25.68
CA SER A 46 -5.82 34.21 24.75
C SER A 46 -7.15 34.77 25.28
N HIS A 47 -8.08 35.04 24.37
CA HIS A 47 -9.43 35.49 24.72
C HIS A 47 -10.35 34.31 24.50
N SER A 48 -10.88 33.72 25.58
CA SER A 48 -11.85 32.64 25.46
C SER A 48 -13.08 33.09 24.67
N GLU A 49 -13.79 32.15 24.03
CA GLU A 49 -15.11 32.35 23.42
C GLU A 49 -16.10 33.12 24.32
N LYS A 50 -15.92 33.07 25.65
CA LYS A 50 -16.75 33.79 26.64
C LYS A 50 -16.26 35.20 26.99
N GLY A 51 -15.25 35.73 26.31
CA GLY A 51 -14.68 37.08 26.51
C GLY A 51 -13.73 37.22 27.69
N SER A 52 -13.44 36.14 28.43
CA SER A 52 -12.47 36.15 29.53
C SER A 52 -11.04 35.95 29.01
N THR A 53 -10.10 36.79 29.45
CA THR A 53 -8.68 36.64 29.13
C THR A 53 -8.06 35.49 29.93
N ILE A 54 -7.58 34.46 29.23
CA ILE A 54 -6.85 33.34 29.82
C ILE A 54 -5.35 33.59 29.65
N LYS A 55 -4.57 33.40 30.73
CA LYS A 55 -3.11 33.40 30.67
C LYS A 55 -2.64 31.95 30.63
N ILE A 56 -1.91 31.59 29.59
CA ILE A 56 -1.42 30.24 29.37
C ILE A 56 0.10 30.26 29.47
N ASP A 57 0.63 29.59 30.48
CA ASP A 57 2.07 29.31 30.63
C ASP A 57 2.43 28.15 29.69
N VAL A 58 3.17 28.45 28.62
CA VAL A 58 3.45 27.48 27.56
C VAL A 58 4.48 26.44 27.99
N GLU A 59 5.38 26.79 28.92
CA GLU A 59 6.41 25.90 29.45
C GLU A 59 5.75 24.79 30.28
N LYS A 60 4.88 25.19 31.21
CA LYS A 60 4.10 24.23 32.01
C LYS A 60 3.09 23.46 31.17
N LEU A 61 2.44 24.11 30.19
CA LEU A 61 1.55 23.41 29.27
C LEU A 61 2.29 22.28 28.55
N ALA A 62 3.46 22.55 27.97
CA ALA A 62 4.27 21.54 27.28
C ALA A 62 4.61 20.35 28.20
N GLY A 63 4.96 20.61 29.47
CA GLY A 63 5.29 19.57 30.43
C GLY A 63 4.10 18.73 30.92
N PHE A 64 2.89 19.29 31.00
CA PHE A 64 1.70 18.57 31.51
C PHE A 64 0.81 18.00 30.41
N LEU A 65 0.93 18.48 29.16
CA LEU A 65 0.05 18.09 28.07
C LEU A 65 0.07 16.59 27.77
N PRO A 66 1.22 15.88 27.72
CA PRO A 66 1.23 14.45 27.44
C PRO A 66 0.42 13.65 28.46
N LEU A 67 0.67 13.89 29.76
CA LEU A 67 -0.03 13.22 30.85
C LEU A 67 -1.53 13.55 30.86
N HIS A 68 -1.89 14.80 30.55
CA HIS A 68 -3.30 15.21 30.42
C HIS A 68 -4.02 14.46 29.31
N LEU A 69 -3.41 14.32 28.14
CA LEU A 69 -4.00 13.57 27.03
C LEU A 69 -4.14 12.08 27.37
N ILE A 70 -3.19 11.48 28.11
CA ILE A 70 -3.32 10.12 28.65
C ILE A 70 -4.53 10.04 29.59
N ALA A 71 -4.66 10.98 30.53
CA ALA A 71 -5.78 11.00 31.48
C ALA A 71 -7.14 11.14 30.78
N VAL A 72 -7.20 11.98 29.74
CA VAL A 72 -8.39 12.14 28.89
C VAL A 72 -8.70 10.83 28.14
N LEU A 73 -7.69 10.18 27.57
CA LEU A 73 -7.84 8.90 26.89
C LEU A 73 -8.32 7.76 27.83
N MET A 74 -7.94 7.82 29.10
CA MET A 74 -8.39 6.87 30.13
C MET A 74 -9.82 7.13 30.64
N SER A 75 -10.45 8.22 30.23
CA SER A 75 -11.86 8.49 30.57
C SER A 75 -12.81 7.48 29.90
N SER A 76 -14.00 7.30 30.49
CA SER A 76 -14.91 6.20 30.11
C SER A 76 -15.63 6.40 28.78
N ASP A 77 -15.64 7.61 28.21
CA ASP A 77 -16.43 7.93 27.03
C ASP A 77 -15.54 7.91 25.77
N ARG A 78 -15.77 6.97 24.85
CA ARG A 78 -14.97 6.80 23.62
C ARG A 78 -15.68 7.35 22.39
N ASP A 79 -16.27 8.52 22.55
CA ASP A 79 -17.07 9.16 21.52
C ASP A 79 -16.20 9.93 20.51
N GLU A 80 -16.87 10.44 19.48
CA GLU A 80 -16.23 11.26 18.44
C GLU A 80 -15.64 12.57 19.02
N SER A 81 -16.27 13.14 20.05
CA SER A 81 -15.84 14.39 20.65
C SER A 81 -14.51 14.25 21.40
N LEU A 82 -14.30 13.13 22.09
CA LEU A 82 -13.04 12.77 22.72
C LEU A 82 -11.92 12.70 21.67
N LEU A 83 -12.13 11.96 20.57
CA LEU A 83 -11.11 11.83 19.53
C LEU A 83 -10.76 13.17 18.87
N ARG A 84 -11.75 14.04 18.66
CA ARG A 84 -11.51 15.40 18.17
C ARG A 84 -10.63 16.18 19.13
N TYR A 85 -10.92 16.12 20.42
CA TYR A 85 -10.11 16.78 21.45
C TYR A 85 -8.68 16.23 21.52
N LEU A 86 -8.52 14.91 21.44
CA LEU A 86 -7.21 14.27 21.38
C LEU A 86 -6.42 14.73 20.14
N LEU A 87 -7.07 14.87 18.99
CA LEU A 87 -6.44 15.37 17.77
C LEU A 87 -5.99 16.83 17.93
N CYS A 88 -6.79 17.69 18.58
CA CYS A 88 -6.38 19.04 18.96
C CYS A 88 -5.11 19.02 19.84
N GLY A 89 -5.08 18.15 20.85
CA GLY A 89 -3.93 18.00 21.74
C GLY A 89 -2.67 17.52 21.00
N ILE A 90 -2.80 16.52 20.13
CA ILE A 90 -1.69 16.01 19.32
C ILE A 90 -1.19 17.05 18.32
N ARG A 91 -2.10 17.77 17.65
CA ARG A 91 -1.73 18.89 16.75
C ARG A 91 -0.94 19.96 17.48
N LEU A 92 -1.34 20.30 18.71
CA LEU A 92 -0.60 21.26 19.54
C LEU A 92 0.77 20.72 19.96
N LEU A 93 0.86 19.45 20.35
CA LEU A 93 2.14 18.82 20.69
C LEU A 93 3.11 18.85 19.52
N HIS A 94 2.65 18.57 18.29
CA HIS A 94 3.45 18.73 17.08
C HIS A 94 4.00 20.14 16.93
N SER A 95 3.14 21.16 17.00
CA SER A 95 3.58 22.56 16.91
C SER A 95 4.61 22.93 17.99
N LEU A 96 4.48 22.39 19.20
CA LEU A 96 5.43 22.63 20.29
C LEU A 96 6.76 21.88 20.08
N CYS A 97 6.72 20.64 19.57
CA CYS A 97 7.93 19.87 19.25
C CYS A 97 8.71 20.49 18.09
N ASP A 98 8.02 20.94 17.03
CA ASP A 98 8.65 21.65 15.90
C ASP A 98 9.32 22.97 16.34
N LEU A 99 8.76 23.60 17.39
CA LEU A 99 9.30 24.83 17.95
C LEU A 99 10.48 24.58 18.91
N ALA A 100 10.54 23.41 19.56
CA ALA A 100 11.50 23.11 20.62
C ALA A 100 12.97 23.35 20.22
N PRO A 101 13.47 22.90 19.04
CA PRO A 101 14.86 23.15 18.64
C PRO A 101 15.23 24.63 18.47
N ARG A 102 14.24 25.52 18.42
CA ARG A 102 14.41 26.98 18.28
C ARG A 102 14.12 27.73 19.58
N ASN A 103 13.79 27.02 20.66
CA ASN A 103 13.38 27.58 21.93
C ASN A 103 13.92 26.76 23.11
N SER A 104 14.94 27.28 23.77
CA SER A 104 15.66 26.56 24.84
C SER A 104 14.78 26.10 26.00
N LYS A 105 13.69 26.82 26.33
CA LYS A 105 12.76 26.40 27.39
C LYS A 105 11.94 25.18 26.97
N LEU A 106 11.44 25.18 25.74
CA LEU A 106 10.69 24.04 25.20
C LEU A 106 11.59 22.84 24.93
N GLU A 107 12.82 23.07 24.47
CA GLU A 107 13.85 22.03 24.34
C GLU A 107 14.10 21.34 25.68
N GLN A 108 14.32 22.11 26.75
CA GLN A 108 14.52 21.58 28.10
C GLN A 108 13.34 20.74 28.60
N VAL A 109 12.11 21.15 28.30
CA VAL A 109 10.91 20.45 28.78
C VAL A 109 10.55 19.23 27.94
N LEU A 110 10.64 19.32 26.60
CA LEU A 110 10.14 18.27 25.70
C LEU A 110 11.20 17.24 25.31
N LEU A 111 12.46 17.67 25.20
CA LEU A 111 13.56 16.85 24.68
C LEU A 111 14.56 16.43 25.77
N ASP A 112 14.84 17.30 26.76
CA ASP A 112 15.81 16.99 27.82
C ASP A 112 15.17 16.34 29.06
N ASP A 113 13.91 16.65 29.39
CA ASP A 113 13.20 16.03 30.52
C ASP A 113 12.75 14.61 30.18
N VAL A 114 13.55 13.65 30.64
CA VAL A 114 13.33 12.21 30.48
C VAL A 114 11.92 11.78 30.87
N LYS A 115 11.32 12.39 31.91
CA LYS A 115 9.98 12.02 32.37
C LYS A 115 8.91 12.48 31.38
N VAL A 116 9.05 13.68 30.82
CA VAL A 116 8.12 14.19 29.80
C VAL A 116 8.27 13.40 28.51
N SER A 117 9.50 13.08 28.10
CA SER A 117 9.76 12.24 26.92
C SER A 117 9.19 10.82 27.08
N GLU A 118 9.32 10.20 28.27
CA GLU A 118 8.66 8.92 28.57
C GLU A 118 7.14 9.03 28.50
N GLN A 119 6.55 10.11 29.02
CA GLN A 119 5.11 10.35 28.92
C GLN A 119 4.62 10.57 27.48
N LEU A 120 5.43 11.19 26.62
CA LEU A 120 5.13 11.34 25.19
C LEU A 120 5.10 9.97 24.49
N LEU A 121 6.06 9.10 24.79
CA LEU A 121 6.08 7.72 24.29
C LEU A 121 4.86 6.93 24.78
N ASP A 122 4.60 6.94 26.09
CA ASP A 122 3.44 6.27 26.67
C ASP A 122 2.14 6.81 26.06
N LEU A 123 2.00 8.12 25.83
CA LEU A 123 0.84 8.72 25.15
C LEU A 123 0.63 8.11 23.76
N VAL A 124 1.68 8.07 22.92
CA VAL A 124 1.59 7.48 21.58
C VAL A 124 1.20 6.02 21.66
N PHE A 125 1.80 5.26 22.59
CA PHE A 125 1.53 3.83 22.75
C PHE A 125 0.08 3.59 23.16
N TYR A 126 -0.41 4.30 24.19
CA TYR A 126 -1.80 4.19 24.65
C TYR A 126 -2.80 4.62 23.57
N LEU A 127 -2.52 5.70 22.84
CA LEU A 127 -3.38 6.13 21.72
C LEU A 127 -3.50 5.04 20.67
N LEU A 128 -2.38 4.47 20.23
CA LEU A 128 -2.39 3.39 19.23
C LEU A 128 -3.10 2.13 19.76
N ILE A 129 -2.93 1.79 21.04
CA ILE A 129 -3.66 0.67 21.67
C ILE A 129 -5.17 0.91 21.57
N VAL A 130 -5.64 2.09 21.96
CA VAL A 130 -7.08 2.43 21.91
C VAL A 130 -7.58 2.43 20.46
N LEU A 131 -6.84 3.05 19.54
CA LEU A 131 -7.20 3.15 18.12
C LEU A 131 -7.20 1.79 17.41
N SER A 132 -6.33 0.86 17.83
CA SER A 132 -6.31 -0.52 17.32
C SER A 132 -7.52 -1.35 17.77
N GLY A 133 -8.11 -0.98 18.91
CA GLY A 133 -9.26 -1.68 19.50
C GLY A 133 -10.61 -1.35 18.86
N TYR A 134 -10.69 -0.38 17.94
CA TYR A 134 -11.95 -0.02 17.29
C TYR A 134 -12.48 -1.18 16.43
N ARG A 135 -13.64 -1.72 16.84
CA ARG A 135 -14.36 -2.77 16.11
C ARG A 135 -15.49 -2.16 15.28
N GLN A 136 -15.85 -2.86 14.21
CA GLN A 136 -16.98 -2.50 13.34
C GLN A 136 -18.29 -2.68 14.12
N GLU A 137 -18.80 -1.60 14.69
CA GLU A 137 -20.21 -1.50 15.02
C GLU A 137 -20.96 -0.92 13.81
N ASN A 138 -22.19 -1.37 13.59
CA ASN A 138 -22.91 -1.23 12.31
C ASN A 138 -23.22 0.22 11.86
N HIS A 139 -22.80 1.25 12.61
CA HIS A 139 -22.99 2.66 12.27
C HIS A 139 -21.78 3.52 12.65
N ILE A 140 -20.69 3.44 11.88
CA ILE A 140 -19.53 4.33 12.07
C ILE A 140 -19.76 5.64 11.30
N SER A 141 -19.80 6.79 11.99
CA SER A 141 -20.00 8.11 11.37
C SER A 141 -18.81 8.46 10.45
N CYS A 142 -19.04 9.17 9.35
CA CYS A 142 -17.93 9.58 8.45
C CYS A 142 -16.85 10.38 9.19
N SER A 143 -17.24 11.20 10.17
CA SER A 143 -16.30 12.00 10.97
C SER A 143 -15.42 11.14 11.88
N LEU A 144 -15.97 10.05 12.44
CA LEU A 144 -15.23 9.09 13.25
C LEU A 144 -14.12 8.38 12.45
N LEU A 145 -14.37 8.00 11.20
CA LEU A 145 -13.34 7.37 10.33
C LEU A 145 -12.19 8.35 10.06
N LEU A 146 -12.52 9.61 9.80
CA LEU A 146 -11.55 10.66 9.47
C LEU A 146 -10.68 11.02 10.66
N VAL A 147 -11.28 11.28 11.84
CA VAL A 147 -10.52 11.61 13.05
C VAL A 147 -9.65 10.44 13.50
N HIS A 148 -10.12 9.20 13.38
CA HIS A 148 -9.33 8.02 13.69
C HIS A 148 -8.10 7.93 12.80
N SER A 149 -8.29 8.01 11.47
CA SER A 149 -7.18 7.91 10.52
C SER A 149 -6.15 9.03 10.73
N ALA A 150 -6.63 10.25 10.99
CA ALA A 150 -5.78 11.41 11.31
C ALA A 150 -4.98 11.21 12.60
N LEU A 151 -5.63 10.69 13.65
CA LEU A 151 -4.98 10.42 14.93
C LEU A 151 -3.90 9.34 14.79
N VAL A 152 -4.14 8.26 14.04
CA VAL A 152 -3.13 7.21 13.82
C VAL A 152 -1.90 7.80 13.14
N ALA A 153 -2.11 8.53 12.03
CA ALA A 153 -1.02 9.15 11.28
C ALA A 153 -0.26 10.18 12.13
N SER A 154 -0.98 11.09 12.80
CA SER A 154 -0.40 12.14 13.64
C SER A 154 0.35 11.57 14.83
N SER A 155 -0.16 10.50 15.46
CA SER A 155 0.50 9.87 16.63
C SER A 155 1.79 9.16 16.23
N LEU A 156 1.78 8.44 15.10
CA LEU A 156 3.00 7.80 14.58
C LEU A 156 4.04 8.84 14.16
N HIS A 157 3.60 9.94 13.54
CA HIS A 157 4.50 11.02 13.14
C HIS A 157 5.05 11.81 14.34
N LEU A 158 4.34 11.82 15.47
CA LEU A 158 4.80 12.49 16.70
C LEU A 158 6.09 11.85 17.23
N LEU A 159 6.32 10.56 16.99
CA LEU A 159 7.56 9.87 17.36
C LEU A 159 8.80 10.54 16.75
N SER A 160 8.72 11.00 15.50
CA SER A 160 9.83 11.71 14.86
C SER A 160 10.02 13.13 15.39
N GLY A 161 8.95 13.79 15.83
CA GLY A 161 9.03 15.14 16.42
C GLY A 161 9.54 15.15 17.86
N CYS A 162 9.19 14.15 18.67
CA CYS A 162 9.54 14.09 20.09
C CYS A 162 10.87 13.39 20.41
N ILE A 163 11.42 12.61 19.46
CA ILE A 163 12.64 11.82 19.70
C ILE A 163 13.77 12.30 18.80
N SER A 164 13.67 12.00 17.50
CA SER A 164 14.68 12.34 16.51
C SER A 164 14.11 12.17 15.11
N LEU A 165 14.53 13.03 14.20
CA LEU A 165 14.33 12.84 12.76
C LEU A 165 15.23 11.72 12.19
N GLN A 166 16.27 11.31 12.94
CA GLN A 166 17.12 10.19 12.58
C GLN A 166 16.49 8.87 13.03
N TRP A 167 16.15 8.03 12.06
CA TRP A 167 15.50 6.73 12.30
C TRP A 167 16.29 5.79 13.22
N GLN A 168 17.62 5.90 13.22
CA GLN A 168 18.48 5.08 14.06
C GLN A 168 18.27 5.38 15.54
N ASP A 169 18.28 6.66 15.92
CA ASP A 169 18.06 7.11 17.31
C ASP A 169 16.65 6.78 17.77
N LEU A 170 15.66 7.08 16.92
CA LEU A 170 14.25 6.78 17.19
C LEU A 170 14.05 5.30 17.50
N VAL A 171 14.65 4.41 16.71
CA VAL A 171 14.54 2.97 16.92
C VAL A 171 15.25 2.51 18.19
N GLN A 172 16.41 3.09 18.54
CA GLN A 172 17.09 2.76 19.79
C GLN A 172 16.23 3.11 21.00
N VAL A 173 15.61 4.28 21.00
CA VAL A 173 14.71 4.73 22.08
C VAL A 173 13.47 3.83 22.16
N LEU A 174 12.83 3.53 21.03
CA LEU A 174 11.67 2.61 21.00
C LEU A 174 12.03 1.23 21.56
N LEU A 175 13.16 0.66 21.15
CA LEU A 175 13.59 -0.68 21.59
C LEU A 175 14.01 -0.73 23.06
N ALA A 176 14.44 0.40 23.63
CA ALA A 176 14.72 0.51 25.06
C ALA A 176 13.44 0.56 25.91
N HIS A 177 12.29 0.92 25.32
CA HIS A 177 11.03 1.04 26.05
C HIS A 177 10.46 -0.34 26.43
N PRO A 178 10.06 -0.57 27.69
CA PRO A 178 9.64 -1.89 28.18
C PRO A 178 8.38 -2.45 27.50
N LYS A 179 7.56 -1.57 26.90
CA LYS A 179 6.32 -1.92 26.20
C LYS A 179 6.46 -1.96 24.66
N VAL A 180 7.67 -2.06 24.13
CA VAL A 180 7.88 -1.95 22.67
C VAL A 180 7.10 -2.98 21.86
N ASP A 181 6.95 -4.22 22.34
CA ASP A 181 6.18 -5.24 21.60
C ASP A 181 4.69 -4.89 21.54
N ILE A 182 4.14 -4.36 22.64
CA ILE A 182 2.75 -3.87 22.70
C ILE A 182 2.57 -2.71 21.72
N PHE A 183 3.55 -1.81 21.63
CA PHE A 183 3.55 -0.75 20.64
C PHE A 183 3.54 -1.30 19.21
N MET A 184 4.38 -2.29 18.90
CA MET A 184 4.39 -2.90 17.57
C MET A 184 3.01 -3.46 17.22
N ASP A 185 2.41 -4.26 18.13
CA ASP A 185 1.09 -4.84 17.93
C ASP A 185 0.03 -3.76 17.70
N ALA A 186 0.02 -2.74 18.55
CA ALA A 186 -0.91 -1.64 18.51
C ALA A 186 -0.75 -0.77 17.26
N ALA A 187 0.48 -0.49 16.84
CA ALA A 187 0.77 0.33 15.67
C ALA A 187 0.28 -0.34 14.39
N PHE A 188 0.66 -1.61 14.16
CA PHE A 188 0.17 -2.38 13.02
C PHE A 188 -1.36 -2.57 13.07
N GLY A 189 -1.92 -2.84 14.26
CA GLY A 189 -3.36 -2.98 14.47
C GLY A 189 -4.13 -1.69 14.16
N ALA A 190 -3.65 -0.53 14.61
CA ALA A 190 -4.28 0.76 14.36
C ALA A 190 -4.25 1.15 12.87
N VAL A 191 -3.14 0.92 12.19
CA VAL A 191 -3.05 1.10 10.73
C VAL A 191 -3.99 0.15 10.00
N HIS A 192 -4.09 -1.11 10.44
CA HIS A 192 -5.06 -2.05 9.87
C HIS A 192 -6.52 -1.57 10.03
N VAL A 193 -6.88 -0.95 11.16
CA VAL A 193 -8.21 -0.34 11.34
C VAL A 193 -8.42 0.82 10.36
N ALA A 194 -7.44 1.71 10.18
CA ALA A 194 -7.54 2.81 9.22
C ALA A 194 -7.69 2.31 7.76
N ILE A 195 -6.99 1.24 7.38
CA ILE A 195 -7.16 0.59 6.07
C ILE A 195 -8.56 0.01 5.90
N ARG A 196 -9.15 -0.60 6.93
CA ARG A 196 -10.56 -1.06 6.87
C ARG A 196 -11.52 0.11 6.68
N PHE A 197 -11.27 1.25 7.32
CA PHE A 197 -12.06 2.47 7.11
C PHE A 197 -11.96 2.99 5.68
N LEU A 198 -10.77 2.96 5.09
CA LEU A 198 -10.57 3.27 3.68
C LEU A 198 -11.36 2.29 2.78
N GLN A 199 -11.32 1.00 3.07
CA GLN A 199 -12.06 -0.03 2.31
C GLN A 199 -13.57 0.21 2.35
N VAL A 200 -14.12 0.55 3.52
CA VAL A 200 -15.54 0.91 3.68
C VAL A 200 -15.87 2.11 2.79
N LYS A 201 -15.02 3.14 2.77
CA LYS A 201 -15.26 4.36 1.97
C LYS A 201 -15.06 4.21 0.47
N LEU A 202 -14.20 3.30 0.03
CA LEU A 202 -14.10 2.93 -1.38
C LEU A 202 -15.34 2.18 -1.87
N SER A 203 -15.99 1.41 -0.99
CA SER A 203 -17.15 0.57 -1.32
C SER A 203 -18.50 1.29 -1.17
N ASP A 204 -18.51 2.49 -0.58
CA ASP A 204 -19.72 3.25 -0.27
C ASP A 204 -20.38 3.76 -1.56
N GLN A 205 -21.62 3.37 -1.82
CA GLN A 205 -22.40 3.91 -2.94
C GLN A 205 -22.91 5.30 -2.55
N TYR A 206 -22.14 6.34 -2.87
CA TYR A 206 -22.50 7.71 -2.54
C TYR A 206 -23.82 8.13 -3.20
N THR A 207 -24.89 8.11 -2.41
CA THR A 207 -26.20 8.63 -2.77
C THR A 207 -26.28 10.10 -2.34
N GLY A 208 -25.87 11.00 -3.23
CA GLY A 208 -26.16 12.45 -3.17
C GLY A 208 -25.70 13.19 -1.91
N LEU A 209 -24.51 13.79 -1.95
CA LEU A 209 -24.07 14.72 -0.90
C LEU A 209 -24.62 16.14 -1.13
N HIS A 210 -25.00 16.77 -0.02
CA HIS A 210 -25.43 18.17 0.10
C HIS A 210 -24.30 19.12 -0.35
N VAL A 211 -24.63 20.23 -1.02
CA VAL A 211 -23.73 21.22 -1.66
C VAL A 211 -22.69 21.86 -0.71
N LYS A 212 -22.74 21.59 0.60
CA LYS A 212 -21.91 22.20 1.65
C LYS A 212 -21.02 21.21 2.42
N SER A 213 -20.71 20.04 1.85
CA SER A 213 -19.85 19.01 2.46
C SER A 213 -18.66 18.67 1.56
N PRO A 214 -17.51 18.23 2.12
CA PRO A 214 -16.39 17.78 1.30
C PRO A 214 -16.84 16.68 0.34
N THR A 215 -16.28 16.67 -0.87
CA THR A 215 -16.66 15.67 -1.87
C THR A 215 -16.22 14.27 -1.41
N ALA A 216 -16.91 13.24 -1.91
CA ALA A 216 -16.55 11.85 -1.67
C ALA A 216 -15.07 11.56 -2.00
N GLU A 217 -14.58 12.15 -3.09
CA GLU A 217 -13.18 12.05 -3.52
C GLU A 217 -12.23 12.74 -2.55
N GLN A 218 -12.56 13.92 -2.03
CA GLN A 218 -11.74 14.61 -1.02
C GLN A 218 -11.64 13.78 0.27
N ILE A 219 -12.74 13.17 0.71
CA ILE A 219 -12.77 12.28 1.89
C ILE A 219 -11.87 11.06 1.66
N VAL A 220 -11.98 10.39 0.52
CA VAL A 220 -11.16 9.21 0.20
C VAL A 220 -9.68 9.60 0.09
N ASN A 221 -9.36 10.68 -0.62
CA ASN A 221 -7.98 11.17 -0.75
C ASN A 221 -7.37 11.51 0.62
N TYR A 222 -8.14 12.14 1.51
CA TYR A 222 -7.70 12.41 2.87
C TYR A 222 -7.35 11.12 3.62
N ILE A 223 -8.26 10.12 3.62
CA ILE A 223 -8.02 8.84 4.29
C ILE A 223 -6.82 8.12 3.68
N CYS A 224 -6.69 8.11 2.34
CA CYS A 224 -5.54 7.58 1.63
C CYS A 224 -4.24 8.20 2.13
N GLN A 225 -4.18 9.54 2.26
CA GLN A 225 -2.99 10.24 2.74
C GLN A 225 -2.65 9.87 4.18
N GLN A 226 -3.65 9.78 5.07
CA GLN A 226 -3.42 9.36 6.46
C GLN A 226 -2.91 7.92 6.55
N CYS A 227 -3.49 7.02 5.75
CA CYS A 227 -3.04 5.63 5.67
C CYS A 227 -1.61 5.54 5.11
N GLU A 228 -1.30 6.32 4.07
CA GLU A 228 0.01 6.33 3.43
C GLU A 228 1.09 6.85 4.38
N ALA A 229 0.82 7.94 5.10
CA ALA A 229 1.71 8.48 6.11
C ALA A 229 1.98 7.46 7.22
N SER A 230 0.93 6.83 7.74
CA SER A 230 1.04 5.82 8.80
C SER A 230 1.87 4.61 8.36
N LEU A 231 1.59 4.08 7.16
CA LEU A 231 2.31 2.94 6.60
C LEU A 231 3.77 3.28 6.28
N GLN A 232 4.05 4.52 5.86
CA GLN A 232 5.40 5.01 5.62
C GLN A 232 6.25 5.01 6.91
N ILE A 233 5.68 5.40 8.06
CA ILE A 233 6.39 5.29 9.35
C ILE A 233 6.71 3.82 9.66
N LEU A 234 5.73 2.91 9.51
CA LEU A 234 5.97 1.47 9.73
C LEU A 234 7.05 0.90 8.80
N LEU A 235 7.05 1.31 7.53
CA LEU A 235 8.08 0.92 6.56
C LEU A 235 9.46 1.43 6.98
N SER A 236 9.58 2.70 7.38
CA SER A 236 10.84 3.28 7.85
C SER A 236 11.39 2.57 9.09
N LEU A 237 10.51 2.13 10.00
CA LEU A 237 10.89 1.31 11.15
C LEU A 237 11.39 -0.07 10.70
N CYS A 238 10.69 -0.74 9.77
CA CYS A 238 11.08 -2.05 9.24
C CYS A 238 12.40 -2.03 8.44
N GLN A 239 12.78 -0.87 7.90
CA GLN A 239 14.09 -0.68 7.25
C GLN A 239 15.24 -0.79 8.24
N GLN A 240 15.05 -0.37 9.50
CA GLN A 240 16.08 -0.45 10.53
C GLN A 240 16.29 -1.91 10.97
N LYS A 241 17.51 -2.43 10.77
CA LYS A 241 17.85 -3.84 11.03
C LYS A 241 17.45 -4.28 12.44
N VAL A 242 17.81 -3.52 13.47
CA VAL A 242 17.54 -3.88 14.88
C VAL A 242 16.04 -3.89 15.21
N PHE A 243 15.25 -2.98 14.63
CA PHE A 243 13.79 -2.99 14.80
C PHE A 243 13.17 -4.20 14.12
N ARG A 244 13.59 -4.46 12.86
CA ARG A 244 13.15 -5.61 12.08
C ARG A 244 13.42 -6.93 12.81
N GLU A 245 14.61 -7.10 13.37
CA GLU A 245 14.97 -8.29 14.13
C GLU A 245 14.10 -8.46 15.38
N ARG A 246 13.72 -7.36 16.04
CA ARG A 246 12.77 -7.41 17.16
C ARG A 246 11.36 -7.79 16.68
N LEU A 247 10.90 -7.19 15.58
CA LEU A 247 9.60 -7.46 14.98
C LEU A 247 9.44 -8.93 14.57
N LEU A 248 10.48 -9.54 13.98
CA LEU A 248 10.46 -10.96 13.60
C LEU A 248 10.27 -11.93 14.78
N ARG A 249 10.61 -11.50 16.00
CA ARG A 249 10.38 -12.28 17.23
C ARG A 249 8.99 -12.06 17.82
N ASN A 250 8.20 -11.14 17.27
CA ASN A 250 6.85 -10.87 17.72
C ASN A 250 5.89 -11.95 17.19
N LYS A 251 5.29 -12.69 18.12
CA LYS A 251 4.42 -13.83 17.80
C LYS A 251 3.07 -13.42 17.21
N GLU A 252 2.52 -12.27 17.59
CA GLU A 252 1.23 -11.82 17.05
C GLU A 252 1.39 -11.28 15.62
N LEU A 253 2.45 -10.53 15.37
CA LEU A 253 2.70 -9.89 14.07
C LEU A 253 3.28 -10.85 13.03
N CYS A 254 4.27 -11.68 13.40
CA CYS A 254 4.90 -12.62 12.48
C CYS A 254 4.28 -14.02 12.58
N GLY A 255 4.34 -14.67 13.76
CA GLY A 255 3.89 -16.07 13.92
C GLY A 255 2.40 -16.30 13.71
N ARG A 256 1.54 -15.33 14.03
CA ARG A 256 0.09 -15.36 13.79
C ARG A 256 -0.35 -14.56 12.56
N GLY A 257 0.60 -14.03 11.78
CA GLY A 257 0.31 -13.34 10.54
C GLY A 257 -0.36 -11.97 10.68
N GLY A 258 -0.13 -11.22 11.77
CA GLY A 258 -0.63 -9.85 11.90
C GLY A 258 -0.14 -8.92 10.78
N VAL A 259 1.12 -9.02 10.35
CA VAL A 259 1.66 -8.26 9.21
C VAL A 259 1.01 -8.71 7.90
N LEU A 260 0.83 -10.03 7.72
CA LEU A 260 0.15 -10.58 6.54
C LEU A 260 -1.31 -10.14 6.48
N SER A 261 -1.99 -10.03 7.62
CA SER A 261 -3.38 -9.55 7.70
C SER A 261 -3.47 -8.11 7.19
N LEU A 262 -2.54 -7.25 7.60
CA LEU A 262 -2.43 -5.88 7.09
C LEU A 262 -2.14 -5.87 5.58
N ALA A 263 -1.18 -6.69 5.12
CA ALA A 263 -0.84 -6.80 3.70
C ALA A 263 -2.04 -7.23 2.86
N GLN A 264 -2.75 -8.27 3.28
CA GLN A 264 -3.95 -8.75 2.60
C GLN A 264 -5.03 -7.66 2.53
N ALA A 265 -5.29 -6.95 3.64
CA ALA A 265 -6.28 -5.87 3.66
C ALA A 265 -5.94 -4.75 2.66
N ILE A 266 -4.66 -4.36 2.57
CA ILE A 266 -4.18 -3.34 1.63
C ILE A 266 -4.22 -3.83 0.18
N LEU A 267 -3.80 -5.08 -0.08
CA LEU A 267 -3.81 -5.67 -1.42
C LEU A 267 -5.25 -5.82 -1.96
N ASN A 268 -6.20 -6.09 -1.07
CA ASN A 268 -7.63 -6.18 -1.38
C ASN A 268 -8.34 -4.83 -1.56
N LEU A 269 -7.64 -3.69 -1.39
CA LEU A 269 -8.21 -2.38 -1.70
C LEU A 269 -8.50 -2.31 -3.20
N ASN A 270 -9.79 -2.24 -3.52
CA ASN A 270 -10.29 -2.14 -4.87
C ASN A 270 -10.87 -0.75 -5.10
N VAL A 271 -10.45 -0.12 -6.20
CA VAL A 271 -11.03 1.15 -6.63
C VAL A 271 -12.24 0.84 -7.49
N THR A 272 -13.42 1.08 -6.96
CA THR A 272 -14.71 0.89 -7.65
C THR A 272 -15.30 2.24 -8.10
N PRO A 273 -16.20 2.26 -9.09
CA PRO A 273 -16.91 3.49 -9.47
C PRO A 273 -17.55 4.17 -8.24
N PRO A 274 -17.47 5.51 -8.10
CA PRO A 274 -17.04 6.50 -9.10
C PRO A 274 -15.52 6.80 -9.12
N PHE A 275 -14.70 6.14 -8.29
CA PHE A 275 -13.29 6.53 -8.09
C PHE A 275 -12.32 6.00 -9.13
N VAL A 276 -12.77 5.14 -10.06
CA VAL A 276 -11.91 4.53 -11.10
C VAL A 276 -11.27 5.61 -11.98
N ASP A 277 -11.96 6.72 -12.21
CA ASP A 277 -11.49 7.83 -13.03
C ASP A 277 -10.65 8.86 -12.24
N SER A 278 -10.51 8.70 -10.91
CA SER A 278 -9.66 9.56 -10.08
C SER A 278 -8.22 9.05 -10.06
N PHE A 279 -7.36 9.67 -10.85
CA PHE A 279 -5.93 9.34 -10.91
C PHE A 279 -5.24 9.46 -9.54
N THR A 280 -5.63 10.43 -8.72
CA THR A 280 -5.07 10.63 -7.37
C THR A 280 -5.37 9.46 -6.45
N VAL A 281 -6.64 9.01 -6.41
CA VAL A 281 -7.05 7.85 -5.60
C VAL A 281 -6.35 6.58 -6.10
N VAL A 282 -6.39 6.33 -7.40
CA VAL A 282 -5.74 5.15 -8.01
C VAL A 282 -4.24 5.12 -7.70
N ALA A 283 -3.54 6.25 -7.83
CA ALA A 283 -2.12 6.35 -7.52
C ALA A 283 -1.83 6.14 -6.03
N ALA A 284 -2.64 6.72 -5.13
CA ALA A 284 -2.47 6.55 -3.69
C ALA A 284 -2.67 5.09 -3.24
N ILE A 285 -3.71 4.41 -3.76
CA ILE A 285 -3.92 2.99 -3.50
C ILE A 285 -2.75 2.15 -4.03
N SER A 286 -2.22 2.48 -5.22
CA SER A 286 -1.05 1.80 -5.76
C SER A 286 0.18 1.98 -4.86
N ARG A 287 0.43 3.19 -4.33
CA ARG A 287 1.53 3.45 -3.39
C ARG A 287 1.36 2.71 -2.06
N LEU A 288 0.14 2.63 -1.52
CA LEU A 288 -0.15 1.83 -0.33
C LEU A 288 0.22 0.36 -0.55
N LYS A 289 -0.19 -0.23 -1.68
CA LYS A 289 0.17 -1.59 -2.06
C LYS A 289 1.69 -1.73 -2.20
N ALA A 290 2.36 -0.80 -2.90
CA ALA A 290 3.81 -0.84 -3.07
C ALA A 290 4.57 -0.79 -1.72
N LYS A 291 4.14 0.06 -0.78
CA LYS A 291 4.75 0.21 0.55
C LYS A 291 4.54 -1.02 1.43
N VAL A 292 3.36 -1.65 1.43
CA VAL A 292 3.15 -2.88 2.22
C VAL A 292 3.93 -4.07 1.65
N LEU A 293 4.05 -4.17 0.32
CA LEU A 293 4.93 -5.16 -0.29
C LEU A 293 6.40 -4.90 0.07
N SER A 294 6.81 -3.63 0.19
CA SER A 294 8.15 -3.28 0.67
C SER A 294 8.35 -3.71 2.13
N ILE A 295 7.36 -3.57 3.01
CA ILE A 295 7.44 -4.10 4.38
C ILE A 295 7.67 -5.61 4.36
N LEU A 296 6.89 -6.35 3.56
CA LEU A 296 7.07 -7.80 3.42
C LEU A 296 8.46 -8.17 2.89
N LEU A 297 8.98 -7.43 1.90
CA LEU A 297 10.33 -7.64 1.39
C LEU A 297 11.38 -7.52 2.49
N HIS A 298 11.33 -6.45 3.28
CA HIS A 298 12.28 -6.27 4.38
C HIS A 298 12.24 -7.45 5.35
N LEU A 299 11.05 -7.95 5.70
CA LEU A 299 10.88 -9.09 6.59
C LEU A 299 11.42 -10.39 5.99
N CYS A 300 11.10 -10.68 4.73
CA CYS A 300 11.57 -11.89 4.04
C CYS A 300 13.09 -11.89 3.82
N GLU A 301 13.70 -10.73 3.56
CA GLU A 301 15.14 -10.58 3.32
C GLU A 301 15.97 -10.54 4.62
N ALA A 302 15.36 -10.79 5.78
CA ALA A 302 16.07 -10.77 7.05
C ALA A 302 16.92 -12.03 7.26
N GLU A 303 18.20 -11.84 7.54
CA GLU A 303 19.17 -12.94 7.71
C GLU A 303 19.08 -13.65 9.07
N SER A 304 18.49 -13.02 10.09
CA SER A 304 18.56 -13.49 11.48
C SER A 304 17.51 -14.56 11.81
N ILE A 305 16.29 -14.40 11.29
CA ILE A 305 15.14 -15.28 11.47
C ILE A 305 14.42 -15.34 10.13
N SER A 306 14.20 -16.55 9.63
CA SER A 306 13.40 -16.76 8.42
C SER A 306 11.94 -16.41 8.70
N TYR A 307 11.48 -15.29 8.12
CA TYR A 307 10.09 -14.87 8.24
C TYR A 307 9.12 -15.90 7.63
N LEU A 308 9.51 -16.54 6.53
CA LEU A 308 8.68 -17.53 5.84
C LEU A 308 8.50 -18.80 6.69
N ASP A 309 9.54 -19.24 7.40
CA ASP A 309 9.43 -20.36 8.34
C ASP A 309 8.55 -20.01 9.54
N GLU A 310 8.69 -18.80 10.09
CA GLU A 310 7.85 -18.34 11.20
C GLU A 310 6.38 -18.29 10.81
N VAL A 311 6.10 -17.80 9.60
CA VAL A 311 4.75 -17.77 9.03
C VAL A 311 4.21 -19.17 8.74
N ALA A 312 5.06 -20.08 8.28
CA ALA A 312 4.70 -21.47 7.99
C ALA A 312 4.51 -22.33 9.25
N SER A 313 4.90 -21.82 10.44
CA SER A 313 4.84 -22.54 11.71
C SER A 313 3.42 -22.93 12.15
N SER A 314 2.38 -22.26 11.65
CA SER A 314 0.98 -22.56 11.95
C SER A 314 0.11 -22.62 10.69
N PRO A 315 -0.87 -23.55 10.60
CA PRO A 315 -1.72 -23.68 9.42
C PRO A 315 -2.46 -22.38 9.05
N GLY A 316 -2.99 -21.67 10.05
CA GLY A 316 -3.74 -20.42 9.81
C GLY A 316 -2.87 -19.29 9.25
N SER A 317 -1.64 -19.14 9.73
CA SER A 317 -0.69 -18.16 9.20
C SER A 317 -0.20 -18.55 7.80
N LEU A 318 0.06 -19.84 7.56
CA LEU A 318 0.42 -20.34 6.24
C LEU A 318 -0.68 -20.12 5.20
N ASP A 319 -1.94 -20.39 5.54
CA ASP A 319 -3.08 -20.15 4.66
C ASP A 319 -3.25 -18.67 4.33
N LEU A 320 -3.07 -17.80 5.33
CA LEU A 320 -3.06 -16.36 5.13
C LEU A 320 -1.91 -15.92 4.21
N ALA A 321 -0.71 -16.46 4.39
CA ALA A 321 0.44 -16.20 3.53
C ALA A 321 0.19 -16.62 2.09
N LYS A 322 -0.38 -17.82 1.88
CA LYS A 322 -0.80 -18.29 0.56
C LYS A 322 -1.84 -17.36 -0.07
N SER A 323 -2.78 -16.84 0.72
CA SER A 323 -3.73 -15.82 0.23
C SER A 323 -3.03 -14.53 -0.19
N VAL A 324 -2.05 -14.03 0.58
CA VAL A 324 -1.25 -12.85 0.19
C VAL A 324 -0.45 -13.12 -1.08
N VAL A 325 0.13 -14.31 -1.22
CA VAL A 325 0.83 -14.74 -2.45
C VAL A 325 -0.12 -14.72 -3.64
N LEU A 326 -1.36 -15.20 -3.52
CA LEU A 326 -2.34 -15.12 -4.60
C LEU A 326 -2.61 -13.69 -5.05
N GLU A 327 -2.76 -12.75 -4.11
CA GLU A 327 -2.93 -11.33 -4.44
C GLU A 327 -1.70 -10.76 -5.17
N ILE A 328 -0.48 -11.14 -4.75
CA ILE A 328 0.77 -10.76 -5.44
C ILE A 328 0.79 -11.30 -6.88
N LEU A 329 0.41 -12.57 -7.07
CA LEU A 329 0.38 -13.20 -8.39
C LEU A 329 -0.69 -12.58 -9.31
N GLU A 330 -1.86 -12.19 -8.77
CA GLU A 330 -2.88 -11.48 -9.53
C GLU A 330 -2.43 -10.05 -9.90
N LEU A 331 -1.69 -9.35 -9.03
CA LEU A 331 -1.05 -8.06 -9.39
C LEU A 331 -0.10 -8.23 -10.59
N LEU A 332 0.74 -9.27 -10.57
CA LEU A 332 1.65 -9.56 -11.68
C LEU A 332 0.89 -9.89 -12.96
N LYS A 333 -0.12 -10.75 -12.88
CA LYS A 333 -0.98 -11.08 -14.03
C LYS A 333 -1.69 -9.86 -14.61
N ALA A 334 -2.24 -8.98 -13.77
CA ALA A 334 -2.90 -7.75 -14.20
C ALA A 334 -1.92 -6.77 -14.86
N ALA A 335 -0.69 -6.65 -14.33
CA ALA A 335 0.36 -5.82 -14.91
C ALA A 335 0.76 -6.28 -16.31
N LEU A 336 0.72 -7.59 -16.55
CA LEU A 336 1.09 -8.22 -17.82
C LEU A 336 -0.03 -8.23 -18.86
N SER A 337 -1.29 -8.18 -18.42
CA SER A 337 -2.47 -8.21 -19.30
C SER A 337 -2.82 -6.84 -19.89
N LYS A 338 -2.28 -5.74 -19.34
CA LYS A 338 -2.56 -4.39 -19.85
C LYS A 338 -1.72 -4.11 -21.09
N ASP A 339 -2.38 -3.82 -22.20
CA ASP A 339 -1.71 -3.36 -23.43
C ASP A 339 -0.94 -2.06 -23.12
N PRO A 340 0.38 -2.02 -23.35
CA PRO A 340 1.19 -0.83 -23.12
C PRO A 340 0.70 0.39 -23.90
N ASN A 341 -0.04 0.21 -25.00
CA ASN A 341 -0.60 1.30 -25.80
C ASN A 341 -1.83 1.99 -25.17
N TYR A 342 -2.40 1.44 -24.09
CA TYR A 342 -3.57 2.00 -23.40
C TYR A 342 -3.23 2.86 -22.18
N LEU A 343 -1.95 3.04 -21.86
CA LEU A 343 -1.50 4.06 -20.91
C LEU A 343 -1.42 5.40 -21.65
N SER A 344 -2.58 6.01 -21.90
CA SER A 344 -2.66 7.38 -22.41
C SER A 344 -1.86 8.30 -21.48
N PRO A 345 -0.90 9.10 -21.99
CA PRO A 345 -0.27 10.16 -21.23
C PRO A 345 -1.27 11.33 -21.16
N CYS A 346 -2.30 11.20 -20.33
CA CYS A 346 -3.24 12.29 -20.12
C CYS A 346 -2.92 13.03 -18.83
N SER A 347 -2.40 14.24 -19.01
CA SER A 347 -2.13 15.34 -18.07
C SER A 347 -0.66 15.55 -17.68
N ASP A 348 -0.27 16.82 -17.66
CA ASP A 348 1.07 17.35 -17.30
C ASP A 348 1.52 17.02 -15.86
N LYS A 349 0.73 16.25 -15.10
CA LYS A 349 1.06 15.79 -13.74
C LYS A 349 1.14 14.26 -13.74
N THR A 350 2.36 13.73 -13.75
CA THR A 350 2.57 12.32 -13.41
C THR A 350 2.29 12.14 -11.92
N PHE A 351 1.37 11.23 -11.58
CA PHE A 351 1.13 10.82 -10.19
C PHE A 351 1.93 9.54 -9.91
N PRO A 352 3.00 9.58 -9.08
CA PRO A 352 3.79 8.40 -8.76
C PRO A 352 2.91 7.28 -8.19
N MET A 353 3.05 6.07 -8.73
CA MET A 353 2.23 4.91 -8.35
C MET A 353 2.96 3.93 -7.44
N GLY A 354 4.24 4.17 -7.14
CA GLY A 354 5.09 3.27 -6.35
C GLY A 354 5.68 2.14 -7.18
N LEU A 355 6.71 1.47 -6.64
CA LEU A 355 7.35 0.27 -7.24
C LEU A 355 6.50 -0.99 -7.04
N LEU A 356 5.22 -0.94 -7.42
CA LEU A 356 4.26 -2.00 -7.13
C LEU A 356 4.63 -3.32 -7.82
N ARG A 357 4.82 -3.29 -9.13
CA ARG A 357 5.14 -4.47 -9.95
C ARG A 357 6.52 -5.00 -9.58
N LEU A 358 7.50 -4.12 -9.42
CA LEU A 358 8.85 -4.54 -9.07
C LEU A 358 8.90 -5.21 -7.69
N ASN A 359 8.22 -4.65 -6.69
CA ASN A 359 8.13 -5.26 -5.36
C ASN A 359 7.36 -6.59 -5.39
N ALA A 360 6.29 -6.68 -6.19
CA ALA A 360 5.56 -7.92 -6.41
C ALA A 360 6.44 -9.01 -7.04
N MET A 361 7.28 -8.66 -8.03
CA MET A 361 8.21 -9.59 -8.67
C MET A 361 9.32 -10.05 -7.70
N ARG A 362 9.85 -9.15 -6.88
CA ARG A 362 10.84 -9.50 -5.85
C ARG A 362 10.25 -10.46 -4.81
N LEU A 363 9.01 -10.25 -4.39
CA LEU A 363 8.35 -11.20 -3.48
C LEU A 363 8.09 -12.54 -4.18
N ALA A 364 7.62 -12.53 -5.43
CA ALA A 364 7.41 -13.76 -6.19
C ALA A 364 8.72 -14.57 -6.35
N ASP A 365 9.86 -13.90 -6.55
CA ASP A 365 11.20 -14.50 -6.54
C ASP A 365 11.46 -15.21 -5.19
N ILE A 366 11.40 -14.48 -4.07
CA ILE A 366 11.62 -15.01 -2.72
C ILE A 366 10.69 -16.20 -2.42
N PHE A 367 9.37 -16.05 -2.61
CA PHE A 367 8.43 -17.13 -2.30
C PHE A 367 8.61 -18.34 -3.23
N SER A 368 9.08 -18.16 -4.46
CA SER A 368 9.34 -19.27 -5.38
C SER A 368 10.61 -20.05 -5.01
N ASP A 369 11.55 -19.40 -4.32
CA ASP A 369 12.74 -20.06 -3.78
C ASP A 369 12.44 -20.79 -2.45
N ASP A 370 11.37 -20.45 -1.74
CA ASP A 370 11.02 -21.09 -0.46
C ASP A 370 10.30 -22.44 -0.64
N SER A 371 10.74 -23.47 0.09
CA SER A 371 10.16 -24.82 0.01
C SER A 371 8.70 -24.92 0.45
N ASN A 372 8.23 -24.06 1.35
CA ASN A 372 6.84 -24.08 1.81
C ASN A 372 5.86 -23.51 0.75
N PHE A 373 6.38 -22.71 -0.20
CA PHE A 373 5.56 -21.96 -1.17
C PHE A 373 5.82 -22.33 -2.62
N ARG A 374 6.97 -22.94 -2.96
CA ARG A 374 7.37 -23.25 -4.35
C ARG A 374 6.33 -24.06 -5.11
N SER A 375 5.83 -25.18 -4.57
CA SER A 375 4.80 -25.99 -5.22
C SER A 375 3.48 -25.23 -5.39
N PHE A 376 3.12 -24.38 -4.43
CA PHE A 376 1.94 -23.52 -4.50
C PHE A 376 2.06 -22.51 -5.64
N ILE A 377 3.18 -21.78 -5.74
CA ILE A 377 3.44 -20.82 -6.82
C ILE A 377 3.50 -21.53 -8.18
N THR A 378 4.20 -22.67 -8.25
CA THR A 378 4.23 -23.52 -9.46
C THR A 378 2.80 -23.83 -9.92
N THR A 379 1.91 -24.14 -8.99
CA THR A 379 0.52 -24.45 -9.32
C THR A 379 -0.30 -23.25 -9.79
N CYS A 380 -0.15 -22.11 -9.13
CA CYS A 380 -0.96 -20.93 -9.39
C CYS A 380 -0.47 -20.11 -10.59
N PHE A 381 0.85 -20.01 -10.81
CA PHE A 381 1.42 -19.03 -11.74
C PHE A 381 1.91 -19.60 -13.06
N THR A 382 2.20 -20.91 -13.15
CA THR A 382 2.73 -21.53 -14.38
C THR A 382 1.87 -21.22 -15.61
N LYS A 383 0.54 -21.24 -15.47
CA LYS A 383 -0.38 -20.91 -16.57
C LYS A 383 -0.17 -19.49 -17.11
N VAL A 384 0.07 -18.52 -16.23
CA VAL A 384 0.38 -17.14 -16.62
C VAL A 384 1.74 -17.08 -17.31
N MET A 385 2.76 -17.73 -16.76
CA MET A 385 4.10 -17.79 -17.37
C MET A 385 4.08 -18.41 -18.78
N THR A 386 3.35 -19.50 -18.96
CA THR A 386 3.18 -20.12 -20.28
C THR A 386 2.47 -19.18 -21.27
N ALA A 387 1.49 -18.41 -20.80
CA ALA A 387 0.84 -17.38 -21.62
C ALA A 387 1.82 -16.26 -22.03
N ILE A 388 2.69 -15.81 -21.11
CA ILE A 388 3.74 -14.81 -21.41
C ILE A 388 4.66 -15.31 -22.54
N PHE A 389 5.15 -16.54 -22.44
CA PHE A 389 6.00 -17.11 -23.49
C PHE A 389 5.25 -17.39 -24.80
N SER A 390 3.92 -17.44 -24.77
CA SER A 390 3.09 -17.61 -25.96
C SER A 390 2.80 -16.28 -26.69
N LEU A 391 3.22 -15.13 -26.14
CA LEU A 391 3.04 -13.82 -26.76
C LEU A 391 3.71 -13.75 -28.15
N PRO A 392 3.18 -12.96 -29.09
CA PRO A 392 3.86 -12.66 -30.34
C PRO A 392 5.28 -12.17 -30.09
N HIS A 393 6.24 -12.69 -30.86
CA HIS A 393 7.66 -12.52 -30.54
C HIS A 393 8.12 -11.06 -30.42
N GLY A 394 7.64 -10.17 -31.29
CA GLY A 394 7.97 -8.74 -31.20
C GLY A 394 7.47 -8.09 -29.90
N VAL A 395 6.27 -8.48 -29.44
CA VAL A 395 5.70 -8.02 -28.16
C VAL A 395 6.49 -8.60 -26.98
N PHE A 396 6.87 -9.87 -27.05
CA PHE A 396 7.71 -10.48 -26.01
C PHE A 396 9.05 -9.76 -25.88
N LEU A 397 9.72 -9.46 -27.00
CA LEU A 397 11.00 -8.74 -27.00
C LEU A 397 10.88 -7.34 -26.42
N SER A 398 9.87 -6.56 -26.81
CA SER A 398 9.69 -5.20 -26.30
C SER A 398 9.40 -5.18 -24.80
N ILE A 399 8.65 -6.17 -24.30
CA ILE A 399 8.32 -6.26 -22.89
C ILE A 399 9.49 -6.81 -22.09
N TRP A 400 10.15 -7.90 -22.48
CA TRP A 400 11.08 -8.63 -21.60
C TRP A 400 12.55 -8.55 -21.98
N CYS A 401 12.87 -8.14 -23.22
CA CYS A 401 14.24 -8.14 -23.73
C CYS A 401 14.69 -6.76 -24.22
N SER A 402 14.00 -5.69 -23.81
CA SER A 402 14.31 -4.31 -24.19
C SER A 402 14.39 -3.40 -22.97
N SER A 403 15.32 -2.44 -23.03
CA SER A 403 15.55 -1.39 -22.05
C SER A 403 14.75 -0.10 -22.33
N GLU A 404 14.16 0.04 -23.51
CA GLU A 404 13.60 1.32 -24.00
C GLU A 404 12.08 1.47 -23.79
N PHE A 405 11.32 0.37 -23.66
CA PHE A 405 9.88 0.38 -23.94
C PHE A 405 8.86 0.02 -22.84
N PRO A 406 9.19 -0.31 -21.58
CA PRO A 406 8.16 -0.34 -20.54
C PRO A 406 7.97 1.04 -19.90
N PRO A 407 6.71 1.46 -19.61
CA PRO A 407 6.46 2.58 -18.72
C PRO A 407 7.07 2.25 -17.36
N ARG A 408 7.95 3.16 -16.92
CA ARG A 408 8.67 3.08 -15.66
C ARG A 408 7.72 3.24 -14.48
N GLU A 409 7.94 2.48 -13.42
CA GLU A 409 7.32 2.78 -12.13
C GLU A 409 8.08 3.92 -11.45
N GLU A 410 7.36 4.98 -11.09
CA GLU A 410 7.88 6.08 -10.28
C GLU A 410 7.39 5.92 -8.85
N ASP A 411 8.33 5.94 -7.91
CA ASP A 411 8.03 5.89 -6.48
C ASP A 411 8.00 7.30 -5.89
N ALA A 412 7.35 7.45 -4.75
CA ALA A 412 7.36 8.69 -4.01
C ALA A 412 7.28 8.49 -2.50
N THR A 413 7.92 9.42 -1.80
CA THR A 413 7.77 9.60 -0.37
C THR A 413 6.78 10.73 -0.12
N LEU A 414 5.79 10.47 0.73
CA LEU A 414 4.84 11.49 1.16
C LEU A 414 5.52 12.39 2.19
N GLU A 415 5.59 13.69 1.92
CA GLU A 415 5.93 14.69 2.92
C GLU A 415 4.65 15.02 3.70
N TYR A 416 4.58 14.49 4.93
CA TYR A 416 3.38 14.56 5.75
C TYR A 416 3.42 15.76 6.70
N ASP A 417 2.63 16.79 6.39
CA ASP A 417 2.39 17.90 7.31
C ASP A 417 1.26 17.52 8.28
N THR A 418 1.65 17.18 9.51
CA THR A 418 0.70 16.79 10.56
C THR A 418 -0.22 17.94 10.96
N PHE A 419 0.29 19.17 11.00
CA PHE A 419 -0.49 20.33 11.40
C PHE A 419 -1.60 20.63 10.38
N ALA A 420 -1.26 20.63 9.08
CA ALA A 420 -2.22 20.82 8.00
C ALA A 420 -3.21 19.66 7.89
N ALA A 421 -2.75 18.40 8.04
CA ALA A 421 -3.63 17.23 7.97
C ALA A 421 -4.66 17.19 9.11
N ALA A 422 -4.24 17.46 10.35
CA ALA A 422 -5.14 17.56 11.50
C ALA A 422 -6.07 18.78 11.37
N GLY A 423 -5.53 19.92 10.92
CA GLY A 423 -6.30 21.14 10.67
C GLY A 423 -7.40 20.96 9.65
N TRP A 424 -7.11 20.30 8.52
CA TRP A 424 -8.11 20.04 7.48
C TRP A 424 -9.37 19.37 8.04
N PHE A 425 -9.21 18.34 8.86
CA PHE A 425 -10.35 17.69 9.50
C PHE A 425 -11.05 18.59 10.53
N LEU A 426 -10.28 19.20 11.45
CA LEU A 426 -10.85 20.04 12.51
C LEU A 426 -11.63 21.23 11.94
N ASP A 427 -11.09 21.89 10.92
CA ASP A 427 -11.68 23.08 10.31
C ASP A 427 -12.89 22.73 9.43
N THR A 428 -12.84 21.58 8.72
CA THR A 428 -13.95 21.10 7.88
C THR A 428 -15.20 20.77 8.70
N PHE A 429 -15.04 20.29 9.94
CA PHE A 429 -16.16 19.92 10.81
C PHE A 429 -16.48 20.95 11.90
N ALA A 430 -15.72 22.05 12.02
CA ALA A 430 -15.97 23.14 12.97
C ALA A 430 -16.76 24.33 12.37
N ALA A 431 -16.68 24.60 11.06
CA ALA A 431 -17.25 25.82 10.47
C ALA A 431 -18.54 25.59 9.64
N ALA A 432 -19.62 26.29 9.98
CA ALA A 432 -20.89 26.31 9.24
C ALA A 432 -20.86 27.12 7.92
N ASN A 433 -19.73 27.74 7.55
CA ASN A 433 -19.58 28.61 6.38
C ASN A 433 -18.50 28.10 5.43
N LEU A 434 -18.94 27.30 4.46
CA LEU A 434 -18.09 26.63 3.48
C LEU A 434 -18.04 27.45 2.18
N SER A 435 -16.89 28.04 1.86
CA SER A 435 -16.58 28.40 0.46
C SER A 435 -15.13 28.10 0.07
N ASN A 436 -14.21 27.95 1.02
CA ASN A 436 -12.80 27.67 0.76
C ASN A 436 -12.31 26.48 1.60
N ALA A 437 -12.86 25.28 1.40
CA ALA A 437 -12.20 24.08 1.91
C ALA A 437 -10.81 24.03 1.26
N ILE A 438 -9.77 24.30 2.04
CA ILE A 438 -8.39 24.29 1.56
C ILE A 438 -8.15 22.90 1.00
N ASN A 439 -7.87 22.80 -0.30
CA ASN A 439 -7.43 21.55 -0.88
C ASN A 439 -6.14 21.16 -0.14
N LEU A 440 -6.18 20.04 0.58
CA LEU A 440 -4.98 19.51 1.22
C LEU A 440 -3.98 19.19 0.11
N GLU A 441 -2.94 20.00 0.00
CA GLU A 441 -1.95 19.86 -1.06
C GLU A 441 -1.08 18.65 -0.71
N ILE A 442 -1.00 17.69 -1.64
CA ILE A 442 -0.21 16.48 -1.45
C ILE A 442 1.19 16.76 -1.99
N THR A 443 2.17 16.80 -1.09
CA THR A 443 3.57 16.93 -1.46
C THR A 443 4.23 15.55 -1.56
N LEU A 444 4.60 15.17 -2.77
CA LEU A 444 5.27 13.91 -3.08
C LEU A 444 6.70 14.19 -3.52
N LEU A 445 7.67 13.57 -2.84
CA LEU A 445 9.08 13.60 -3.22
C LEU A 445 9.36 12.38 -4.12
N PRO A 446 9.53 12.57 -5.44
CA PRO A 446 9.72 11.45 -6.37
C PRO A 446 11.08 10.78 -6.13
N SER A 447 11.09 9.46 -6.12
CA SER A 447 12.29 8.63 -6.10
C SER A 447 12.46 7.95 -7.44
N ASN A 448 13.59 8.22 -8.08
CA ASN A 448 13.76 7.97 -9.50
C ASN A 448 14.87 6.93 -9.77
N MET A 449 14.48 5.67 -10.02
CA MET A 449 15.35 4.63 -10.60
C MET A 449 15.52 4.74 -12.14
N PRO A 450 16.73 4.76 -12.72
CA PRO A 450 16.92 4.82 -14.18
C PRO A 450 16.13 3.74 -14.94
N GLN A 451 15.54 4.07 -16.09
CA GLN A 451 14.67 3.16 -16.86
C GLN A 451 15.38 1.85 -17.25
N ALA A 452 16.64 1.93 -17.69
CA ALA A 452 17.43 0.75 -18.00
C ALA A 452 17.64 -0.17 -16.79
N MET A 453 17.88 0.40 -15.61
CA MET A 453 18.02 -0.36 -14.36
C MET A 453 16.72 -1.09 -13.99
N TYR A 454 15.58 -0.41 -14.10
CA TYR A 454 14.26 -1.02 -13.88
C TYR A 454 14.02 -2.18 -14.85
N ALA A 455 14.29 -1.98 -16.14
CA ALA A 455 14.11 -3.01 -17.16
C ALA A 455 14.98 -4.25 -16.88
N HIS A 456 16.26 -4.05 -16.54
CA HIS A 456 17.18 -5.13 -16.20
C HIS A 456 16.76 -5.88 -14.94
N GLN A 457 16.36 -5.19 -13.87
CA GLN A 457 15.90 -5.84 -12.64
C GLN A 457 14.64 -6.68 -12.89
N ARG A 458 13.66 -6.12 -13.59
CA ARG A 458 12.42 -6.83 -13.93
C ARG A 458 12.71 -8.10 -14.72
N THR A 459 13.55 -8.04 -15.76
CA THR A 459 13.89 -9.25 -16.54
C THR A 459 14.67 -10.25 -15.71
N SER A 460 15.60 -9.78 -14.87
CA SER A 460 16.38 -10.66 -13.99
C SER A 460 15.49 -11.40 -13.01
N LEU A 461 14.53 -10.72 -12.38
CA LEU A 461 13.55 -11.34 -11.48
C LEU A 461 12.68 -12.37 -12.22
N PHE A 462 12.33 -12.12 -13.49
CA PHE A 462 11.60 -13.10 -14.30
C PHE A 462 12.42 -14.37 -14.57
N VAL A 463 13.72 -14.21 -14.84
CA VAL A 463 14.65 -15.34 -15.02
C VAL A 463 14.81 -16.12 -13.71
N LYS A 464 15.02 -15.45 -12.59
CA LYS A 464 15.12 -16.08 -11.27
C LYS A 464 13.88 -16.86 -10.89
N LEU A 465 12.70 -16.30 -11.13
CA LEU A 465 11.44 -17.02 -10.93
C LEU A 465 11.40 -18.34 -11.72
N ILE A 466 11.84 -18.34 -12.98
CA ILE A 466 11.91 -19.57 -13.78
C ILE A 466 12.94 -20.55 -13.18
N ALA A 467 14.11 -20.05 -12.79
CA ALA A 467 15.17 -20.85 -12.18
C ALA A 467 14.68 -21.53 -10.89
N ASN A 468 14.07 -20.77 -9.98
CA ASN A 468 13.55 -21.27 -8.70
C ASN A 468 12.47 -22.34 -8.90
N LEU A 469 11.52 -22.11 -9.81
CA LEU A 469 10.45 -23.07 -10.10
C LEU A 469 10.96 -24.34 -10.80
N HIS A 470 12.05 -24.25 -11.56
CA HIS A 470 12.67 -25.41 -12.20
C HIS A 470 13.67 -26.15 -11.30
N CYS A 471 14.23 -25.47 -10.30
CA CYS A 471 15.21 -26.02 -9.38
C CYS A 471 14.63 -27.21 -8.60
N PHE A 472 15.45 -28.26 -8.46
CA PHE A 472 15.11 -29.42 -7.63
C PHE A 472 16.31 -29.75 -6.74
N VAL A 473 16.08 -29.73 -5.43
CA VAL A 473 17.09 -30.06 -4.41
C VAL A 473 16.64 -31.34 -3.70
N PRO A 474 17.27 -32.51 -3.95
CA PRO A 474 16.79 -33.83 -3.50
C PRO A 474 16.55 -34.00 -1.99
N ASN A 475 17.13 -33.15 -1.14
CA ASN A 475 17.01 -33.22 0.32
C ASN A 475 16.10 -32.14 0.92
N ILE A 476 15.57 -31.22 0.10
CA ILE A 476 14.72 -30.11 0.53
C ILE A 476 13.35 -30.22 -0.14
N CYS A 477 13.33 -30.50 -1.45
CA CYS A 477 12.11 -30.67 -2.22
C CYS A 477 11.50 -32.05 -1.99
N GLU A 478 10.18 -32.14 -2.01
CA GLU A 478 9.50 -33.42 -2.09
C GLU A 478 9.72 -34.04 -3.49
N GLU A 479 9.89 -35.35 -3.61
CA GLU A 479 10.14 -36.00 -4.92
C GLU A 479 8.99 -35.73 -5.92
N GLN A 480 7.78 -35.46 -5.43
CA GLN A 480 6.61 -35.08 -6.23
C GLN A 480 6.77 -33.72 -6.93
N GLU A 481 7.64 -32.85 -6.41
CA GLU A 481 7.96 -31.54 -7.00
C GLU A 481 8.96 -31.66 -8.15
N ARG A 482 9.63 -32.81 -8.29
CA ARG A 482 10.62 -33.03 -9.34
C ARG A 482 9.98 -32.87 -10.71
N ASN A 483 10.52 -31.96 -11.50
CA ASN A 483 10.00 -31.59 -12.84
C ASN A 483 8.54 -31.09 -12.84
N LEU A 484 7.96 -30.76 -11.68
CA LEU A 484 6.56 -30.33 -11.57
C LEU A 484 6.29 -29.11 -12.46
N PHE A 485 7.17 -28.12 -12.41
CA PHE A 485 7.07 -26.92 -13.25
C PHE A 485 7.11 -27.25 -14.74
N LEU A 486 8.05 -28.11 -15.19
CA LEU A 486 8.17 -28.51 -16.59
C LEU A 486 6.91 -29.21 -17.09
N HIS A 487 6.39 -30.18 -16.34
CA HIS A 487 5.18 -30.92 -16.71
C HIS A 487 3.95 -30.02 -16.77
N LYS A 488 3.80 -29.13 -15.78
CA LYS A 488 2.67 -28.18 -15.73
C LYS A 488 2.76 -27.13 -16.82
N PHE A 489 3.97 -26.70 -17.20
CA PHE A 489 4.19 -25.79 -18.31
C PHE A 489 3.78 -26.44 -19.63
N LEU A 490 4.18 -27.70 -19.87
CA LEU A 490 3.76 -28.48 -21.04
C LEU A 490 2.23 -28.66 -21.10
N GLU A 491 1.59 -28.94 -19.96
CA GLU A 491 0.13 -29.01 -19.86
C GLU A 491 -0.53 -27.68 -20.24
N CYS A 492 -0.04 -26.57 -19.69
CA CYS A 492 -0.56 -25.23 -19.95
C CYS A 492 -0.39 -24.80 -21.42
N MET A 493 0.66 -25.26 -22.12
CA MET A 493 0.84 -24.93 -23.54
C MET A 493 -0.29 -25.48 -24.42
N ARG A 494 -0.94 -26.57 -24.00
CA ARG A 494 -2.09 -27.18 -24.70
C ARG A 494 -3.39 -26.45 -24.42
N MET A 495 -3.45 -25.62 -23.38
CA MET A 495 -4.63 -24.84 -23.02
C MET A 495 -4.71 -23.52 -23.79
N ASP A 496 -5.89 -22.89 -23.84
CA ASP A 496 -6.01 -21.55 -24.42
C ASP A 496 -5.45 -20.45 -23.48
N PRO A 497 -4.42 -19.68 -23.90
CA PRO A 497 -3.81 -18.62 -23.09
C PRO A 497 -4.68 -17.36 -22.99
N SER A 498 -5.71 -17.21 -23.82
CA SER A 498 -6.55 -16.00 -23.87
C SER A 498 -7.19 -15.63 -22.52
N LYS A 499 -7.53 -16.64 -21.71
CA LYS A 499 -8.11 -16.46 -20.37
C LYS A 499 -7.09 -15.95 -19.34
N SER A 500 -5.80 -16.19 -19.56
CA SER A 500 -4.74 -15.81 -18.63
C SER A 500 -4.16 -14.43 -18.94
N LEU A 501 -4.15 -14.02 -20.21
CA LEU A 501 -3.71 -12.72 -20.68
C LEU A 501 -4.74 -12.17 -21.70
N PRO A 502 -5.87 -11.61 -21.22
CA PRO A 502 -6.85 -10.99 -22.10
C PRO A 502 -6.25 -9.77 -22.83
N GLY A 503 -6.63 -9.56 -24.08
CA GLY A 503 -6.16 -8.42 -24.90
C GLY A 503 -5.03 -8.75 -25.88
N PHE A 504 -4.38 -9.91 -25.75
CA PHE A 504 -3.38 -10.36 -26.71
C PHE A 504 -3.93 -11.40 -27.68
N SER A 505 -3.44 -11.37 -28.92
CA SER A 505 -3.68 -12.41 -29.92
C SER A 505 -2.61 -13.49 -29.83
N PHE A 506 -3.04 -14.75 -29.85
CA PHE A 506 -2.16 -15.91 -29.69
C PHE A 506 -2.20 -16.82 -30.91
N THR A 507 -1.05 -17.39 -31.26
CA THR A 507 -0.96 -18.44 -32.28
C THR A 507 -1.49 -19.78 -31.73
N SER A 508 -2.14 -20.58 -32.57
CA SER A 508 -2.69 -21.90 -32.20
C SER A 508 -1.75 -23.06 -32.55
N GLY A 509 -1.90 -24.19 -31.83
CA GLY A 509 -1.24 -25.47 -32.13
C GLY A 509 0.29 -25.40 -32.20
N ALA A 510 0.87 -26.10 -33.17
CA ALA A 510 2.33 -26.19 -33.37
C ALA A 510 3.06 -24.83 -33.49
N GLN A 511 2.39 -23.80 -34.02
CA GLN A 511 2.96 -22.46 -34.15
C GLN A 511 3.21 -21.80 -32.78
N ARG A 512 2.44 -22.17 -31.76
CA ARG A 512 2.65 -21.72 -30.38
C ARG A 512 3.93 -22.29 -29.80
N ALA A 513 4.16 -23.60 -29.95
CA ALA A 513 5.35 -24.25 -29.44
C ALA A 513 6.62 -23.64 -30.07
N VAL A 514 6.59 -23.36 -31.38
CA VAL A 514 7.67 -22.64 -32.08
C VAL A 514 7.88 -21.23 -31.49
N THR A 515 6.79 -20.51 -31.20
CA THR A 515 6.85 -19.16 -30.61
C THR A 515 7.44 -19.17 -29.20
N VAL A 516 7.02 -20.11 -28.35
CA VAL A 516 7.54 -20.31 -27.00
C VAL A 516 9.05 -20.59 -27.03
N CYS A 517 9.50 -21.54 -27.86
CA CYS A 517 10.91 -21.84 -28.01
C CYS A 517 11.72 -20.64 -28.50
N ARG A 518 11.16 -19.85 -29.43
CA ARG A 518 11.80 -18.62 -29.93
C ARG A 518 11.92 -17.56 -28.83
N ASN A 519 10.87 -17.34 -28.05
CA ASN A 519 10.86 -16.37 -26.95
C ASN A 519 11.82 -16.77 -25.83
N LEU A 520 11.85 -18.05 -25.44
CA LEU A 520 12.80 -18.57 -24.46
C LEU A 520 14.26 -18.39 -24.90
N ARG A 521 14.56 -18.66 -26.19
CA ARG A 521 15.90 -18.45 -26.73
C ARG A 521 16.34 -16.98 -26.65
N SER A 522 15.44 -16.05 -26.96
CA SER A 522 15.74 -14.61 -26.84
C SER A 522 15.90 -14.17 -25.40
N LEU A 523 15.06 -14.68 -24.48
CA LEU A 523 15.22 -14.42 -23.05
C LEU A 523 16.57 -14.92 -22.55
N LEU A 524 16.97 -16.15 -22.92
CA LEU A 524 18.25 -16.72 -22.52
C LEU A 524 19.43 -15.88 -23.02
N SER A 525 19.41 -15.48 -24.29
CA SER A 525 20.46 -14.61 -24.86
C SER A 525 20.53 -13.24 -24.17
N HIS A 526 19.39 -12.68 -23.77
CA HIS A 526 19.38 -11.43 -23.02
C HIS A 526 19.84 -11.62 -21.57
N ALA A 527 19.44 -12.72 -20.92
CA ALA A 527 19.85 -13.07 -19.56
C ALA A 527 21.38 -13.21 -19.44
N GLU A 528 22.03 -13.83 -20.44
CA GLU A 528 23.50 -13.92 -20.53
C GLU A 528 24.17 -12.53 -20.54
N SER A 529 23.54 -11.51 -21.13
CA SER A 529 24.05 -10.13 -21.12
C SER A 529 23.90 -9.40 -19.77
N LEU A 530 23.12 -9.94 -18.84
CA LEU A 530 22.87 -9.36 -17.52
C LEU A 530 23.82 -9.90 -16.44
N ILE A 531 24.65 -10.90 -16.76
CA ILE A 531 25.72 -11.41 -15.90
C ILE A 531 26.91 -10.43 -15.90
N PRO A 532 27.59 -10.20 -14.77
CA PRO A 532 27.27 -10.68 -13.41
C PRO A 532 26.41 -9.69 -12.61
N ASN A 533 25.97 -8.59 -13.23
CA ASN A 533 25.46 -7.42 -12.51
C ASN A 533 24.07 -7.64 -11.91
N PHE A 534 23.20 -8.40 -12.59
CA PHE A 534 21.82 -8.62 -12.13
C PHE A 534 21.45 -10.10 -11.99
N LEU A 535 22.17 -10.99 -12.68
CA LEU A 535 21.99 -12.43 -12.62
C LEU A 535 23.31 -13.12 -12.29
N ASN A 536 23.23 -14.23 -11.57
CA ASN A 536 24.35 -15.14 -11.38
C ASN A 536 24.38 -16.19 -12.51
N GLU A 537 25.47 -16.94 -12.62
CA GLU A 537 25.62 -17.98 -13.64
C GLU A 537 24.61 -19.12 -13.41
N ASP A 538 24.35 -19.51 -12.16
CA ASP A 538 23.48 -20.64 -11.80
C ASP A 538 22.02 -20.44 -12.28
N ASP A 539 21.46 -19.23 -12.10
CA ASP A 539 20.12 -18.84 -12.55
C ASP A 539 19.99 -19.02 -14.07
N VAL A 540 21.01 -18.59 -14.82
CA VAL A 540 21.04 -18.67 -16.28
C VAL A 540 21.24 -20.12 -16.75
N GLN A 541 22.04 -20.91 -16.02
CA GLN A 541 22.20 -22.33 -16.30
C GLN A 541 20.90 -23.11 -16.06
N LEU A 542 20.16 -22.81 -14.98
CA LEU A 542 18.85 -23.40 -14.72
C LEU A 542 17.85 -23.06 -15.82
N LEU A 543 17.83 -21.80 -16.29
CA LEU A 543 17.02 -21.40 -17.46
C LEU A 543 17.41 -22.20 -18.73
N ARG A 544 18.71 -22.39 -18.96
CA ARG A 544 19.23 -23.17 -20.09
C ARG A 544 18.82 -24.64 -20.02
N VAL A 545 18.90 -25.25 -18.84
CA VAL A 545 18.45 -26.64 -18.60
C VAL A 545 16.95 -26.76 -18.86
N PHE A 546 16.14 -25.86 -18.30
CA PHE A 546 14.70 -25.81 -18.55
C PHE A 546 14.40 -25.72 -20.05
N PHE A 547 15.05 -24.80 -20.76
CA PHE A 547 14.87 -24.62 -22.20
C PHE A 547 15.21 -25.88 -22.99
N ASN A 548 16.35 -26.52 -22.70
CA ASN A 548 16.78 -27.73 -23.38
C ASN A 548 15.82 -28.90 -23.17
N GLN A 549 15.37 -29.09 -21.92
CA GLN A 549 14.40 -30.14 -21.58
C GLN A 549 13.06 -29.89 -22.28
N LEU A 550 12.55 -28.66 -22.22
CA LEU A 550 11.31 -28.29 -22.90
C LEU A 550 11.42 -28.52 -24.42
N GLN A 551 12.52 -28.10 -25.04
CA GLN A 551 12.75 -28.29 -26.47
C GLN A 551 12.80 -29.78 -26.86
N SER A 552 13.37 -30.64 -26.00
CA SER A 552 13.42 -32.08 -26.25
C SER A 552 12.06 -32.78 -26.17
N LEU A 553 11.12 -32.22 -25.38
CA LEU A 553 9.79 -32.78 -25.15
C LEU A 553 8.72 -32.21 -26.08
N ILE A 554 9.00 -31.10 -26.77
CA ILE A 554 8.10 -30.55 -27.78
C ILE A 554 8.27 -31.33 -29.08
N ASN A 555 7.31 -32.20 -29.38
CA ASN A 555 7.18 -32.81 -30.70
C ASN A 555 6.14 -32.02 -31.52
N PRO A 556 6.50 -31.43 -32.68
CA PRO A 556 5.57 -30.61 -33.46
C PRO A 556 4.30 -31.35 -33.88
N ALA A 557 4.37 -32.67 -34.04
CA ALA A 557 3.25 -33.54 -34.41
C ALA A 557 2.17 -33.63 -33.32
N ASP A 558 2.55 -33.56 -32.03
CA ASP A 558 1.62 -33.71 -30.89
C ASP A 558 0.66 -32.51 -30.73
N PHE A 559 0.92 -31.41 -31.45
CA PHE A 559 0.10 -30.19 -31.42
C PHE A 559 -0.73 -29.99 -32.70
N GLU A 560 -0.74 -30.97 -33.63
CA GLU A 560 -1.60 -30.99 -34.81
C GLU A 560 -2.95 -31.68 -34.58
N GLU A 561 -3.06 -32.62 -33.63
CA GLU A 561 -4.26 -33.46 -33.45
C GLU A 561 -5.53 -32.69 -33.09
N ASN A 562 -5.43 -31.49 -32.48
CA ASN A 562 -6.60 -30.66 -32.17
C ASN A 562 -7.28 -30.07 -33.43
N LYS A 563 -6.61 -30.00 -34.58
CA LYS A 563 -7.25 -29.55 -35.83
C LYS A 563 -8.25 -30.59 -36.38
N VAL A 564 -8.03 -31.88 -36.15
CA VAL A 564 -8.83 -32.93 -36.79
C VAL A 564 -10.20 -33.11 -36.11
N GLN A 565 -10.33 -32.72 -34.84
CA GLN A 565 -11.61 -32.72 -34.13
C GLN A 565 -12.45 -31.45 -34.37
N GLU A 566 -11.83 -30.26 -34.44
CA GLU A 566 -12.56 -29.02 -34.79
C GLU A 566 -13.07 -29.03 -36.23
N ILE A 567 -12.28 -29.50 -37.20
CA ILE A 567 -12.69 -29.59 -38.62
C ILE A 567 -13.84 -30.60 -38.81
N LYS A 568 -13.92 -31.65 -37.97
CA LYS A 568 -15.04 -32.61 -38.00
C LYS A 568 -16.32 -32.02 -37.40
N SER A 569 -16.22 -31.20 -36.35
CA SER A 569 -17.36 -30.51 -35.74
C SER A 569 -17.93 -29.41 -36.65
N GLU A 570 -17.08 -28.61 -37.30
CA GLU A 570 -17.52 -27.57 -38.23
C GLU A 570 -18.13 -28.14 -39.52
N ARG A 571 -17.58 -29.23 -40.06
CA ARG A 571 -18.15 -29.88 -41.25
C ARG A 571 -19.52 -30.52 -41.02
N SER A 572 -19.84 -30.95 -39.79
CA SER A 572 -21.19 -31.45 -39.47
C SER A 572 -22.25 -30.36 -39.37
N VAL A 573 -21.86 -29.12 -39.08
CA VAL A 573 -22.81 -28.00 -38.92
C VAL A 573 -23.04 -27.25 -40.24
N SER A 574 -22.11 -27.33 -41.20
CA SER A 574 -22.22 -26.61 -42.48
C SER A 574 -22.99 -27.34 -43.59
N LEU A 575 -23.26 -28.64 -43.49
CA LEU A 575 -23.94 -29.40 -44.55
C LEU A 575 -25.48 -29.42 -44.44
N ASP A 576 -26.04 -29.10 -43.28
CA ASP A 576 -27.49 -29.18 -43.02
C ASP A 576 -28.28 -27.90 -43.35
N LYS A 577 -27.59 -26.82 -43.77
CA LYS A 577 -28.22 -25.51 -44.04
C LYS A 577 -28.36 -25.14 -45.52
N PHE A 578 -27.90 -25.97 -46.47
CA PHE A 578 -27.93 -25.65 -47.90
C PHE A 578 -28.77 -26.60 -48.77
N SER A 579 -29.56 -27.50 -48.18
CA SER A 579 -30.38 -28.47 -48.93
C SER A 579 -31.89 -28.17 -48.96
N ARG A 580 -32.33 -26.98 -48.52
CA ARG A 580 -33.74 -26.56 -48.66
C ARG A 580 -33.82 -25.14 -49.18
N LEU A 581 -33.90 -24.97 -50.50
CA LEU A 581 -34.54 -23.84 -51.17
C LEU A 581 -34.47 -24.03 -52.70
N SER A 582 -35.49 -24.67 -53.29
CA SER A 582 -36.09 -24.27 -54.58
C SER A 582 -37.34 -25.11 -54.91
N ILE A 583 -38.27 -24.50 -55.67
CA ILE A 583 -39.47 -25.04 -56.36
C ILE A 583 -40.74 -25.12 -55.48
N ASP A 584 -41.93 -24.55 -55.76
CA ASP A 584 -42.53 -23.78 -56.88
C ASP A 584 -43.83 -23.08 -56.38
N GLU A 585 -44.13 -21.85 -56.83
CA GLU A 585 -45.24 -21.41 -57.72
C GLU A 585 -46.56 -20.90 -57.10
N HIS A 586 -46.82 -19.61 -57.39
CA HIS A 586 -48.02 -19.07 -58.09
C HIS A 586 -49.21 -18.35 -57.39
N LEU A 587 -49.53 -17.18 -58.01
CA LEU A 587 -50.80 -16.41 -58.10
C LEU A 587 -51.10 -15.42 -56.94
N GLN A 588 -51.53 -14.15 -57.11
CA GLN A 588 -52.11 -13.41 -58.25
C GLN A 588 -52.12 -11.87 -58.00
N LEU A 589 -51.86 -11.11 -59.06
CA LEU A 589 -52.52 -9.86 -59.52
C LEU A 589 -52.89 -8.73 -58.52
N LYS A 590 -52.20 -7.58 -58.62
CA LYS A 590 -52.74 -6.32 -59.21
C LYS A 590 -51.70 -5.20 -59.21
N ALA A 591 -51.45 -4.63 -60.38
CA ALA A 591 -50.80 -3.33 -60.62
C ALA A 591 -51.91 -2.30 -61.02
N PRO A 592 -51.61 -1.05 -61.45
CA PRO A 592 -50.39 -0.23 -61.36
C PRO A 592 -50.69 1.24 -60.92
N GLY A 593 -49.65 2.09 -60.77
CA GLY A 593 -49.85 3.55 -60.79
C GLY A 593 -48.67 4.39 -60.31
N HIS A 594 -47.70 4.60 -61.20
CA HIS A 594 -46.82 5.75 -61.47
C HIS A 594 -46.52 6.89 -60.44
N PRO A 595 -45.42 7.66 -60.66
CA PRO A 595 -44.48 8.15 -59.65
C PRO A 595 -44.72 9.62 -59.29
N HIS A 596 -44.06 10.14 -58.25
CA HIS A 596 -43.51 11.51 -58.28
C HIS A 596 -42.43 11.73 -57.21
N HIS A 597 -41.44 12.50 -57.62
CA HIS A 597 -40.37 13.13 -56.84
C HIS A 597 -40.85 13.86 -55.58
N LEU A 598 -40.13 13.68 -54.48
CA LEU A 598 -39.27 14.70 -53.85
C LEU A 598 -38.33 14.05 -52.83
#